data_AF-A0A6C0D2M9-F1
#
_entry.id   AF-A0A6C0D2M9-F1
#
_cell.length_a   1.000
_cell.length_b   1.000
_cell.length_c   1.000
_cell.angle_alpha   90.00
_cell.angle_beta   90.00
_cell.angle_gamma   90.00
#
_symmetry.space_group_name_H-M   'P 1'
#
loop_
_entity.id
_entity.type
_entity.pdbx_description
1 polymer ?
#
loop_
_entity_poly.entity_id
_entity_poly.type
_entity_poly.pdbx_seq_one_letter_code
_entity_poly.pdbx_strand_id
1 'polypeptide(L)'
;MSKSVWGPATWTMLHCLVLKIKDDANNIEQLKTMISSICENLPCPYCASHARTILQKSNFSRIQDVLSLRVFIFQFHNKVNEKLKKPQMEYSAHLERYKNSNLVDVINTFIQAYNNNSGTTMMLYSFHKKQVTQQLRNYFKSYAHLYVLN
;
A
#
# COMPACT_ATOMS: atom_id res chain seq x y z
N MET A 1 14.83 1.08 11.14
CA MET A 1 14.04 -0.07 10.64
C MET A 1 14.60 -0.51 9.30
N SER A 2 14.88 -1.80 9.11
CA SER A 2 15.35 -2.28 7.82
C SER A 2 14.26 -2.17 6.75
N LYS A 3 14.62 -1.66 5.57
CA LYS A 3 13.74 -1.65 4.38
C LYS A 3 13.28 -3.07 3.99
N SER A 4 14.04 -4.10 4.37
CA SER A 4 13.68 -5.50 4.12
C SER A 4 12.48 -6.00 4.94
N VAL A 5 12.09 -5.30 6.00
CA VAL A 5 10.96 -5.70 6.86
C VAL A 5 9.69 -4.93 6.49
N TRP A 6 9.72 -3.60 6.57
CA TRP A 6 8.52 -2.80 6.30
C TRP A 6 8.19 -2.73 4.80
N GLY A 7 9.19 -2.78 3.91
CA GLY A 7 8.99 -2.65 2.46
C GLY A 7 8.09 -3.74 1.88
N PRO A 8 8.40 -5.04 2.08
CA PRO A 8 7.54 -6.13 1.62
C PRO A 8 6.14 -6.10 2.23
N ALA A 9 6.01 -5.75 3.52
CA ALA A 9 4.72 -5.64 4.18
C ALA A 9 3.86 -4.50 3.58
N THR A 10 4.46 -3.34 3.31
CA THR A 10 3.77 -2.22 2.65
C THR A 10 3.32 -2.59 1.24
N TRP A 11 4.17 -3.25 0.44
CA TRP A 11 3.76 -3.66 -0.91
C TRP A 11 2.63 -4.68 -0.87
N THR A 12 2.72 -5.67 0.02
CA THR A 12 1.65 -6.67 0.21
C THR A 12 0.33 -5.98 0.57
N MET A 13 0.38 -4.97 1.46
CA MET A 13 -0.78 -4.18 1.84
C MET A 13 -1.39 -3.42 0.65
N LEU A 14 -0.56 -2.70 -0.11
CA LEU A 14 -1.02 -1.94 -1.28
C LEU A 14 -1.66 -2.84 -2.34
N HIS A 15 -1.06 -3.99 -2.62
CA HIS A 15 -1.60 -4.96 -3.58
C HIS A 15 -2.90 -5.59 -3.08
N CYS A 16 -2.98 -5.98 -1.81
CA CYS A 16 -4.22 -6.54 -1.26
C CYS A 16 -5.36 -5.52 -1.25
N LEU A 17 -5.09 -4.24 -0.99
CA LEU A 17 -6.10 -3.17 -1.03
C LEU A 17 -6.82 -3.07 -2.38
N VAL A 18 -6.11 -3.28 -3.50
CA VAL A 18 -6.67 -3.16 -4.86
C VAL A 18 -7.11 -4.50 -5.48
N LEU A 19 -6.63 -5.62 -4.92
CA LEU A 19 -7.01 -6.97 -5.38
C LEU A 19 -8.22 -7.54 -4.63
N LYS A 20 -8.45 -7.13 -3.37
CA LYS A 20 -9.51 -7.69 -2.52
C LYS A 20 -10.75 -6.81 -2.43
N ILE A 21 -10.69 -5.58 -2.90
CA ILE A 21 -11.88 -4.74 -3.04
C ILE A 21 -12.73 -5.24 -4.21
N LYS A 22 -14.05 -5.20 -4.07
CA LYS A 22 -14.99 -5.55 -5.15
C LYS A 22 -14.82 -4.57 -6.32
N ASP A 23 -14.91 -5.08 -7.55
CA ASP A 23 -14.67 -4.28 -8.75
C ASP A 23 -15.74 -3.19 -8.97
N ASP A 24 -16.94 -3.36 -8.40
CA ASP A 24 -18.07 -2.42 -8.43
C ASP A 24 -18.07 -1.39 -7.27
N ALA A 25 -16.97 -1.32 -6.51
CA ALA A 25 -16.88 -0.42 -5.36
C ALA A 25 -16.87 1.06 -5.80
N ASN A 26 -17.90 1.81 -5.38
CA ASN A 26 -18.05 3.25 -5.69
C ASN A 26 -17.17 4.19 -4.85
N ASN A 27 -16.28 3.66 -3.99
CA ASN A 27 -15.46 4.42 -3.04
C ASN A 27 -13.98 4.51 -3.45
N ILE A 28 -13.73 4.60 -4.76
CA ILE A 28 -12.37 4.64 -5.29
C ILE A 28 -11.55 5.82 -4.76
N GLU A 29 -12.18 6.99 -4.57
CA GLU A 29 -11.47 8.16 -4.04
C GLU A 29 -10.93 7.90 -2.63
N GLN A 30 -11.71 7.25 -1.76
CA GLN A 30 -11.25 6.93 -0.42
C GLN A 30 -10.16 5.85 -0.43
N LEU A 31 -10.24 4.89 -1.36
CA LEU A 31 -9.15 3.93 -1.59
C LEU A 31 -7.87 4.65 -2.05
N LYS A 32 -7.96 5.57 -3.01
CA LYS A 32 -6.82 6.38 -3.47
C LYS A 32 -6.25 7.24 -2.34
N THR A 33 -7.09 7.86 -1.51
CA THR A 33 -6.64 8.61 -0.33
C THR A 33 -5.85 7.71 0.63
N MET A 34 -6.33 6.50 0.90
CA MET A 34 -5.64 5.55 1.78
C MET A 34 -4.28 5.12 1.19
N ILE A 35 -4.23 4.80 -0.11
CA ILE A 35 -2.99 4.46 -0.82
C ILE A 35 -1.99 5.61 -0.77
N SER A 36 -2.41 6.84 -1.10
CA SER A 36 -1.56 8.03 -1.03
C SER A 36 -1.02 8.26 0.37
N SER A 37 -1.86 8.13 1.39
CA SER A 37 -1.45 8.28 2.79
C SER A 37 -0.36 7.28 3.19
N ILE A 38 -0.48 6.00 2.78
CA ILE A 38 0.55 4.98 3.01
C ILE A 38 1.86 5.38 2.31
N CYS A 39 1.79 5.82 1.05
CA CYS A 39 2.96 6.22 0.27
C CYS A 39 3.67 7.47 0.80
N GLU A 40 2.93 8.45 1.32
CA GLU A 40 3.49 9.70 1.83
C GLU A 40 4.12 9.56 3.21
N ASN A 41 3.74 8.53 3.95
CA ASN A 41 4.22 8.26 5.31
C ASN A 41 5.14 7.03 5.36
N LEU A 42 5.82 6.66 4.28
CA LEU A 42 6.77 5.54 4.34
C LEU A 42 7.87 5.81 5.39
N PRO A 43 8.39 4.79 6.11
CA PRO A 43 9.44 4.93 7.15
C PRO A 43 10.83 5.31 6.60
N CYS A 44 10.89 5.92 5.42
CA CYS A 44 12.07 6.28 4.65
C CYS A 44 11.74 7.56 3.86
N PRO A 45 12.31 8.73 4.22
CA PRO A 45 12.00 10.01 3.57
C PRO A 45 12.24 10.02 2.06
N TYR A 46 13.35 9.42 1.61
CA TYR A 46 13.65 9.27 0.18
C TYR A 46 12.61 8.41 -0.54
N CYS A 47 12.14 7.35 0.11
CA CYS A 47 11.14 6.45 -0.44
C CYS A 47 9.77 7.16 -0.53
N ALA A 48 9.38 7.88 0.52
CA ALA A 48 8.15 8.67 0.56
C ALA A 48 8.16 9.80 -0.50
N SER A 49 9.27 10.54 -0.61
CA SER A 49 9.44 11.59 -1.62
C SER A 49 9.38 11.03 -3.05
N HIS A 50 10.02 9.88 -3.28
CA HIS A 50 9.98 9.22 -4.58
C HIS A 50 8.57 8.70 -4.92
N ALA A 51 7.87 8.10 -3.95
CA ALA A 51 6.50 7.64 -4.12
C ALA A 51 5.56 8.81 -4.44
N ARG A 52 5.64 9.91 -3.68
CA ARG A 52 4.89 11.16 -3.95
C ARG A 52 5.12 11.66 -5.37
N THR A 53 6.37 11.71 -5.81
CA THR A 53 6.72 12.14 -7.18
C THR A 53 6.08 11.24 -8.23
N ILE A 54 6.06 9.92 -8.02
CA ILE A 54 5.42 8.98 -8.95
C ILE A 54 3.91 9.20 -9.00
N LEU A 55 3.26 9.30 -7.83
CA LEU A 55 1.82 9.56 -7.75
C LEU A 55 1.45 10.87 -8.48
N GLN A 56 2.18 11.95 -8.23
CA GLN A 56 1.94 13.28 -8.83
C GLN A 56 2.18 13.32 -10.35
N LYS A 57 3.22 12.64 -10.85
CA LYS A 57 3.56 12.64 -12.29
C LYS A 57 2.78 11.63 -13.11
N SER A 58 2.00 10.79 -12.47
CA SER A 58 1.19 9.76 -13.13
C SER A 58 -0.26 10.20 -13.32
N ASN A 59 -1.07 9.33 -13.92
CA ASN A 59 -2.51 9.51 -14.03
C ASN A 59 -3.26 9.08 -12.75
N PHE A 60 -2.59 8.79 -11.62
CA PHE A 60 -3.22 8.29 -10.39
C PHE A 60 -4.47 9.06 -9.96
N SER A 61 -4.44 10.40 -10.01
CA SER A 61 -5.58 11.24 -9.65
C SER A 61 -6.79 11.06 -10.56
N ARG A 62 -6.56 10.71 -11.84
CA ARG A 62 -7.58 10.54 -12.88
C ARG A 62 -8.17 9.13 -12.95
N ILE A 63 -7.63 8.17 -12.19
CA ILE A 63 -8.15 6.80 -12.16
C ILE A 63 -9.53 6.79 -11.50
N GLN A 64 -10.53 6.21 -12.17
CA GLN A 64 -11.93 6.18 -11.73
C GLN A 64 -12.48 4.78 -11.46
N ASP A 65 -11.75 3.72 -11.81
CA ASP A 65 -12.15 2.34 -11.58
C ASP A 65 -11.08 1.49 -10.89
N VAL A 66 -11.52 0.44 -10.19
CA VAL A 66 -10.66 -0.45 -9.38
C VAL A 66 -9.65 -1.20 -10.24
N LEU A 67 -10.01 -1.60 -11.45
CA LEU A 67 -9.15 -2.38 -12.33
C LEU A 67 -7.95 -1.54 -12.79
N SER A 68 -8.19 -0.31 -13.24
CA SER A 68 -7.14 0.66 -13.58
C SER A 68 -6.25 0.96 -12.38
N LEU A 69 -6.82 1.06 -11.17
CA LEU A 69 -6.04 1.28 -9.95
C LEU A 69 -5.15 0.08 -9.61
N ARG A 70 -5.65 -1.15 -9.80
CA ARG A 70 -4.89 -2.39 -9.62
C ARG A 70 -3.71 -2.46 -10.59
N VAL A 71 -3.94 -2.19 -11.87
CA VAL A 71 -2.89 -2.12 -12.89
C VAL A 71 -1.86 -1.05 -12.54
N PHE A 72 -2.31 0.12 -12.09
CA PHE A 72 -1.42 1.20 -11.67
C PHE A 72 -0.48 0.78 -10.54
N ILE A 73 -0.99 0.17 -9.47
CA ILE A 73 -0.17 -0.25 -8.31
C ILE A 73 0.83 -1.35 -8.71
N PHE A 74 0.42 -2.27 -9.57
CA PHE A 74 1.31 -3.28 -10.16
C PHE A 74 2.47 -2.63 -10.95
N GLN A 75 2.15 -1.75 -11.90
CA GLN A 75 3.14 -1.05 -12.72
C GLN A 75 4.06 -0.15 -11.87
N PHE A 76 3.51 0.52 -10.86
CA PHE A 76 4.27 1.32 -9.91
C PHE A 76 5.31 0.43 -9.19
N HIS A 77 4.91 -0.72 -8.65
CA HIS A 77 5.85 -1.62 -8.00
C HIS A 77 6.95 -2.10 -8.96
N ASN A 78 6.61 -2.48 -10.19
CA ASN A 78 7.60 -2.88 -11.20
C ASN A 78 8.55 -1.75 -11.60
N LYS A 79 8.09 -0.50 -11.68
CA LYS A 79 8.96 0.67 -11.90
C LYS A 79 9.94 0.89 -10.74
N VAL A 80 9.51 0.62 -9.51
CA VAL A 80 10.41 0.63 -8.34
C VAL A 80 11.41 -0.53 -8.41
N ASN A 81 10.99 -1.73 -8.83
CA ASN A 81 11.89 -2.87 -9.02
C ASN A 81 12.95 -2.57 -10.07
N GLU A 82 12.57 -2.04 -11.23
CA GLU A 82 13.50 -1.61 -12.28
C GLU A 82 14.55 -0.63 -11.75
N LYS A 83 14.12 0.43 -11.06
CA LYS A 83 15.04 1.41 -10.45
C LYS A 83 16.01 0.77 -9.45
N LEU A 84 15.56 -0.23 -8.71
CA LEU A 84 16.36 -0.96 -7.73
C LEU A 84 17.12 -2.15 -8.35
N LYS A 85 17.08 -2.32 -9.68
CA LYS A 85 17.66 -3.46 -10.41
C LYS A 85 17.18 -4.81 -9.89
N LYS A 86 15.91 -4.88 -9.49
CA LYS A 86 15.23 -6.11 -9.08
C LYS A 86 14.43 -6.70 -10.25
N PRO A 87 14.21 -8.02 -10.27
CA PRO A 87 13.35 -8.64 -11.28
C PRO A 87 11.97 -8.00 -11.31
N GLN A 88 11.45 -7.78 -12.51
CA GLN A 88 10.06 -7.40 -12.72
C GLN A 88 9.17 -8.63 -12.59
N MET A 89 7.94 -8.42 -12.12
CA MET A 89 6.96 -9.49 -11.95
C MET A 89 5.97 -9.45 -13.11
N GLU A 90 5.69 -10.61 -13.71
CA GLU A 90 4.60 -10.77 -14.68
C GLU A 90 3.24 -10.65 -14.02
N TYR A 91 2.25 -10.11 -14.75
CA TYR A 91 0.93 -9.84 -14.16
C TYR A 91 0.18 -11.12 -13.75
N SER A 92 0.33 -12.22 -14.50
CA SER A 92 -0.26 -13.52 -14.14
C SER A 92 0.33 -14.07 -12.83
N ALA A 93 1.65 -14.04 -12.70
CA ALA A 93 2.34 -14.44 -11.47
C ALA A 93 1.99 -13.52 -10.28
N HIS A 94 1.76 -12.24 -10.55
CA HIS A 94 1.27 -11.28 -9.57
C HIS A 94 -0.10 -11.68 -9.01
N LEU A 95 -1.06 -12.01 -9.88
CA LEU A 95 -2.40 -12.44 -9.45
C LEU A 95 -2.33 -13.74 -8.62
N GLU A 96 -1.53 -14.72 -9.05
CA GLU A 96 -1.39 -15.98 -8.30
C GLU A 96 -0.77 -15.77 -6.93
N ARG A 97 0.24 -14.90 -6.81
CA ARG A 97 0.91 -14.58 -5.54
C ARG A 97 -0.05 -14.09 -4.46
N TYR A 98 -1.07 -13.32 -4.83
CA TYR A 98 -2.00 -12.68 -3.89
C TYR A 98 -3.38 -13.32 -3.85
N LYS A 99 -3.60 -14.38 -4.64
CA LYS A 99 -4.87 -15.10 -4.76
C LYS A 99 -5.44 -15.51 -3.40
N ASN A 100 -4.61 -16.13 -2.57
CA ASN A 100 -5.00 -16.65 -1.26
C ASN A 100 -4.66 -15.69 -0.09
N SER A 101 -4.27 -14.45 -0.37
CA SER A 101 -3.98 -13.50 0.71
C SER A 101 -5.23 -13.16 1.50
N ASN A 102 -5.16 -13.33 2.82
CA ASN A 102 -6.18 -12.89 3.76
C ASN A 102 -5.95 -11.42 4.12
N LEU A 103 -6.97 -10.57 3.93
CA LEU A 103 -6.82 -9.13 4.13
C LEU A 103 -6.55 -8.77 5.61
N VAL A 104 -7.17 -9.48 6.55
CA VAL A 104 -6.99 -9.24 7.99
C VAL A 104 -5.56 -9.55 8.40
N ASP A 105 -5.01 -10.68 7.94
CA ASP A 105 -3.63 -11.06 8.21
C ASP A 105 -2.62 -10.08 7.60
N VAL A 106 -2.91 -9.59 6.40
CA VAL A 106 -2.08 -8.58 5.72
C VAL A 106 -2.10 -7.26 6.47
N ILE A 107 -3.26 -6.80 6.95
CA ILE A 107 -3.37 -5.60 7.79
C ILE A 107 -2.56 -5.78 9.08
N ASN A 108 -2.72 -6.91 9.77
CA ASN A 108 -1.98 -7.20 11.00
C ASN A 108 -0.47 -7.22 10.76
N THR A 109 -0.02 -7.89 9.70
CA THR A 109 1.39 -7.96 9.29
C THR A 109 1.93 -6.57 8.96
N PHE A 110 1.17 -5.77 8.22
CA PHE A 110 1.53 -4.39 7.90
C PHE A 110 1.70 -3.56 9.18
N ILE A 111 0.72 -3.56 10.07
CA ILE A 111 0.76 -2.80 11.33
C ILE A 111 1.97 -3.24 12.17
N GLN A 112 2.22 -4.54 12.31
CA GLN A 112 3.37 -5.06 13.06
C GLN A 112 4.69 -4.63 12.42
N ALA A 113 4.87 -4.84 11.11
CA ALA A 113 6.09 -4.50 10.40
C ALA A 113 6.37 -2.99 10.40
N TYR A 114 5.32 -2.18 10.35
CA TYR A 114 5.39 -0.72 10.31
C TYR A 114 5.65 -0.11 11.71
N ASN A 115 5.13 -0.75 12.76
CA ASN A 115 5.35 -0.34 14.15
C ASN A 115 6.61 -0.94 14.80
N ASN A 116 7.19 -2.02 14.25
CA ASN A 116 8.35 -2.68 14.84
C ASN A 116 9.56 -1.74 14.93
N ASN A 117 9.93 -1.36 16.16
CA ASN A 117 11.01 -0.42 16.42
C ASN A 117 12.36 -1.15 16.48
N SER A 118 13.34 -0.62 15.76
CA SER A 118 14.76 -0.94 15.94
C SER A 118 15.47 0.35 16.38
N GLY A 119 15.44 0.68 17.67
CA GLY A 119 16.16 1.83 18.26
C GLY A 119 15.48 3.21 18.13
N THR A 120 16.01 4.17 18.91
CA THR A 120 15.50 5.53 19.23
C THR A 120 14.73 6.19 18.08
N THR A 121 13.41 6.01 18.08
CA THR A 121 12.55 6.60 17.06
C THR A 121 12.25 8.04 17.47
N MET A 122 12.74 9.01 16.69
CA MET A 122 12.41 10.43 16.82
C MET A 122 10.89 10.63 16.94
N MET A 123 10.44 11.51 17.84
CA MET A 123 9.03 11.74 18.17
C MET A 123 8.14 12.00 16.94
N LEU A 124 8.65 12.75 15.95
CA LEU A 124 7.96 13.02 14.69
C LEU A 124 7.67 11.74 13.88
N TYR A 125 8.62 10.80 13.81
CA TYR A 125 8.41 9.52 13.13
C TYR A 125 7.34 8.67 13.85
N SER A 126 7.35 8.67 15.18
CA SER A 126 6.34 7.98 15.98
C SER A 126 4.94 8.56 15.76
N PHE A 127 4.82 9.87 15.57
CA PHE A 127 3.56 10.54 15.27
C PHE A 127 3.00 10.11 13.90
N HIS A 128 3.80 10.19 12.84
CA HIS A 128 3.38 9.75 11.50
C HIS A 128 2.95 8.28 11.48
N LYS A 129 3.65 7.42 12.24
CA LYS A 129 3.28 6.00 12.36
C LYS A 129 1.89 5.80 12.96
N LYS A 130 1.62 6.51 14.07
CA LYS A 130 0.32 6.47 14.75
C LYS A 130 -0.79 7.02 13.85
N GLN A 131 -0.49 8.05 13.07
CA GLN A 131 -1.44 8.64 12.13
C GLN A 131 -1.85 7.66 11.02
N VAL A 132 -0.91 6.99 10.35
CA VAL A 132 -1.23 6.02 9.29
C VAL A 132 -2.02 4.85 9.83
N THR A 133 -1.59 4.28 10.96
CA THR A 133 -2.29 3.15 11.58
C THR A 133 -3.71 3.53 12.03
N GLN A 134 -3.91 4.76 12.52
CA GLN A 134 -5.24 5.27 12.84
C GLN A 134 -6.09 5.49 11.59
N GLN A 135 -5.53 6.07 10.53
CA GLN A 135 -6.25 6.26 9.26
C GLN A 135 -6.66 4.92 8.66
N LEU A 136 -5.78 3.91 8.71
CA LEU A 136 -6.07 2.57 8.24
C LEU A 136 -7.22 1.92 9.01
N ARG A 137 -7.21 2.05 10.34
CA ARG A 137 -8.31 1.56 11.20
C ARG A 137 -9.63 2.26 10.86
N ASN A 138 -9.60 3.58 10.69
CA ASN A 138 -10.79 4.36 10.35
C ASN A 138 -11.31 3.99 8.94
N TYR A 139 -10.42 3.79 7.98
CA TYR A 139 -10.75 3.35 6.64
C TYR A 139 -11.48 2.01 6.67
N PHE A 140 -10.92 0.99 7.31
CA PHE A 140 -11.57 -0.32 7.36
C PHE A 140 -12.83 -0.34 8.21
N LYS A 141 -12.95 0.52 9.23
CA LYS A 141 -14.22 0.68 9.97
C LYS A 141 -15.36 1.12 9.04
N SER A 142 -15.09 2.00 8.07
CA SER A 142 -16.10 2.51 7.15
C SER A 142 -16.29 1.64 5.90
N TYR A 143 -15.21 1.03 5.40
CA TYR A 143 -15.18 0.45 4.05
C TYR A 143 -14.94 -1.06 4.00
N ALA A 144 -14.82 -1.76 5.15
CA ALA A 144 -14.58 -3.22 5.15
C ALA A 144 -15.62 -4.03 4.36
N HIS A 145 -16.88 -3.58 4.29
CA HIS A 145 -17.95 -4.24 3.53
C HIS A 145 -17.73 -4.27 2.00
N LEU A 146 -16.81 -3.45 1.51
CA LEU A 146 -16.40 -3.40 0.10
C LEU A 146 -15.34 -4.46 -0.24
N TYR A 147 -14.82 -5.16 0.77
CA TYR A 147 -13.75 -6.15 0.59
C TYR A 147 -14.29 -7.57 0.66
N VAL A 148 -13.68 -8.45 -0.13
CA VAL A 148 -13.84 -9.89 0.03
C VAL A 148 -12.91 -10.33 1.16
N LEU A 149 -13.51 -10.56 2.32
CA LEU A 149 -12.84 -11.10 3.50
C LEU A 149 -12.94 -12.63 3.42
N ASN A 150 -11.88 -13.25 2.93
CA ASN A 150 -11.73 -14.71 2.98
C ASN A 150 -11.50 -15.17 4.42
#